data_AF-A0A7X6VHU4-F1
#
_entry.id   AF-A0A7X6VHU4-F1
#
_cell.length_a   1.000
_cell.length_b   1.000
_cell.length_c   1.000
_cell.angle_alpha   90.00
_cell.angle_beta   90.00
_cell.angle_gamma   90.00
#
_symmetry.space_group_name_H-M   'P 1'
#
loop_
_entity.id
_entity.type
_entity.pdbx_description
1 polymer ?
#
loop_
_entity_poly.entity_id
_entity_poly.type
_entity_poly.pdbx_seq_one_letter_code
_entity_poly.pdbx_strand_id
1 'polypeptide(L)'
;MFYNRIWPKNDAFWSYNQPGNLWNCKCDWEETDEATTDGNPSAHIRHNGLEGNPAITGEIFTDNSAYIKNINIKLDSQTAKAYKNLQTLISNDNSKWRVDYYTDNEGMLVTNRNRIKESEINKQERAKFSKEHSMCRTLAVNGHKIEYRETTQGSFDIFFDGVPAELKKLSSHNNVIREAKKAINNQGAKIVVFEFDKETQKIHDEITNLKKLNYEGYYFFSLHKNVQRI
;
A
#
# COMPACT_ATOMS: atom_id res chain seq x y z
N MET A 1 5.85 -25.67 21.50
CA MET A 1 7.23 -25.55 20.97
C MET A 1 7.15 -25.34 19.46
N PHE A 2 7.82 -24.31 18.92
CA PHE A 2 7.83 -24.02 17.46
C PHE A 2 9.17 -24.30 16.77
N TYR A 3 10.20 -24.69 17.52
CA TYR A 3 11.48 -25.04 16.94
C TYR A 3 11.42 -26.44 16.28
N ASN A 4 12.22 -26.64 15.23
CA ASN A 4 12.31 -27.89 14.45
C ASN A 4 10.96 -28.36 13.89
N ARG A 5 10.21 -27.41 13.35
CA ARG A 5 8.90 -27.65 12.75
C ARG A 5 8.84 -26.98 11.39
N ILE A 6 8.18 -27.66 10.45
CA ILE A 6 8.07 -27.26 9.05
C ILE A 6 6.59 -27.13 8.72
N TRP A 7 6.21 -25.99 8.13
CA TRP A 7 4.85 -25.69 7.71
C TRP A 7 4.79 -25.38 6.21
N PRO A 8 3.65 -25.66 5.53
CA PRO A 8 3.42 -25.20 4.17
C PRO A 8 3.60 -23.68 4.05
N LYS A 9 4.14 -23.20 2.92
CA LYS A 9 4.36 -21.75 2.68
C LYS A 9 3.09 -20.91 2.80
N ASN A 10 1.93 -21.50 2.53
CA ASN A 10 0.62 -20.88 2.59
C ASN A 10 -0.14 -21.16 3.91
N ASP A 11 0.52 -21.76 4.91
CA ASP A 11 -0.11 -22.07 6.20
C ASP A 11 -0.46 -20.79 6.97
N ALA A 12 -1.61 -20.79 7.65
CA ALA A 12 -2.03 -19.68 8.50
C ALA A 12 -1.06 -19.40 9.65
N PHE A 13 -0.23 -20.38 10.04
CA PHE A 13 0.85 -20.24 11.01
C PHE A 13 1.67 -18.95 10.81
N TRP A 14 2.06 -18.66 9.57
CA TRP A 14 2.92 -17.51 9.21
C TRP A 14 2.25 -16.16 9.43
N SER A 15 0.92 -16.11 9.47
CA SER A 15 0.18 -14.87 9.72
C SER A 15 0.23 -14.47 11.20
N TYR A 16 0.35 -15.44 12.10
CA TYR A 16 0.18 -15.25 13.54
C TYR A 16 1.43 -15.58 14.37
N ASN A 17 2.42 -16.22 13.78
CA ASN A 17 3.68 -16.58 14.43
C ASN A 17 4.80 -15.97 13.62
N GLN A 18 5.63 -15.17 14.27
CA GLN A 18 6.76 -14.44 13.69
C GLN A 18 7.89 -14.49 14.72
N PRO A 19 9.16 -14.33 14.30
CA PRO A 19 10.29 -14.34 15.23
C PRO A 19 10.08 -13.39 16.42
N GLY A 20 9.46 -12.23 16.19
CA GLY A 20 9.15 -11.24 17.23
C GLY A 20 8.03 -11.62 18.22
N ASN A 21 7.23 -12.66 17.97
CA ASN A 21 6.04 -12.96 18.77
C ASN A 21 6.33 -13.70 20.07
N LEU A 22 7.48 -14.38 20.19
CA LEU A 22 7.81 -15.19 21.37
C LEU A 22 9.14 -14.74 21.97
N TRP A 23 9.08 -14.17 23.18
CA TRP A 23 10.25 -13.78 23.99
C TRP A 23 11.23 -12.81 23.33
N ASN A 24 10.80 -12.07 22.31
CA ASN A 24 11.69 -11.25 21.46
C ASN A 24 12.85 -12.09 20.87
N CYS A 25 12.67 -13.41 20.78
CA CYS A 25 13.72 -14.36 20.46
C CYS A 25 13.82 -14.47 18.94
N LYS A 26 15.02 -14.16 18.42
CA LYS A 26 15.35 -14.18 16.99
C LYS A 26 15.53 -15.61 16.50
N CYS A 27 14.48 -16.43 16.57
CA CYS A 27 14.49 -17.68 15.82
C CYS A 27 14.32 -17.31 14.35
N ASP A 28 15.33 -17.60 13.54
CA ASP A 28 15.28 -17.36 12.11
C ASP A 28 14.31 -18.33 11.42
N TRP A 29 13.80 -17.91 10.27
CA TRP A 29 13.03 -18.76 9.37
C TRP A 29 13.90 -19.09 8.17
N GLU A 30 13.86 -20.35 7.77
CA GLU A 30 14.55 -20.83 6.60
C GLU A 30 13.55 -21.59 5.73
N GLU A 31 13.58 -21.32 4.43
CA GLU A 31 12.82 -22.10 3.45
C GLU A 31 13.54 -23.45 3.27
N THR A 32 12.77 -24.54 3.30
CA THR A 32 13.28 -25.90 3.18
C THR A 32 12.39 -26.71 2.25
N ASP A 33 12.96 -27.71 1.60
CA ASP A 33 12.27 -28.72 0.80
C ASP A 33 11.84 -29.95 1.62
N GLU A 34 12.18 -29.99 2.91
CA GLU A 34 11.77 -31.03 3.83
C GLU A 34 10.24 -31.07 4.02
N ALA A 35 9.72 -32.27 4.33
CA ALA A 35 8.29 -32.48 4.49
C ALA A 35 7.72 -31.73 5.69
N THR A 36 6.47 -31.27 5.55
CA THR A 36 5.76 -30.57 6.63
C THR A 36 5.58 -31.47 7.84
N THR A 37 5.83 -30.90 9.02
CA THR A 37 5.62 -31.60 10.30
C THR A 37 4.14 -31.62 10.70
N ASP A 38 3.76 -32.55 11.56
CA ASP A 38 2.41 -32.71 12.12
C ASP A 38 2.13 -31.71 13.26
N GLY A 39 1.21 -30.76 13.09
CA GLY A 39 0.93 -29.84 14.19
C GLY A 39 -0.28 -28.94 14.01
N ASN A 40 -0.96 -28.68 15.13
CA ASN A 40 -1.92 -27.59 15.27
C ASN A 40 -1.19 -26.35 15.81
N PRO A 41 -1.03 -25.29 15.00
CA PRO A 41 -0.34 -24.10 15.45
C PRO A 41 -1.14 -23.38 16.55
N SER A 42 -0.51 -23.14 17.69
CA SER A 42 -1.05 -22.24 18.71
C SER A 42 -0.58 -20.82 18.41
N ALA A 43 -1.50 -19.89 18.18
CA ALA A 43 -1.15 -18.49 18.00
C ALA A 43 -0.63 -17.89 19.31
N HIS A 44 0.50 -17.18 19.25
CA HIS A 44 1.02 -16.43 20.39
C HIS A 44 0.55 -14.99 20.42
N ILE A 45 0.48 -14.45 21.64
CA ILE A 45 0.17 -13.04 21.89
C ILE A 45 1.34 -12.21 21.37
N ARG A 46 1.06 -11.30 20.45
CA ARG A 46 2.04 -10.36 19.90
C ARG A 46 2.43 -9.36 20.99
N HIS A 47 3.72 -9.08 21.10
CA HIS A 47 4.20 -8.03 21.99
C HIS A 47 3.78 -6.65 21.45
N ASN A 48 3.54 -5.72 22.37
CA ASN A 48 3.15 -4.36 22.02
C ASN A 48 4.27 -3.68 21.20
N GLY A 49 3.96 -3.22 19.98
CA GLY A 49 4.92 -2.69 19.02
C GLY A 49 5.43 -3.66 17.96
N LEU A 50 5.10 -4.95 18.07
CA LEU A 50 5.45 -6.02 17.12
C LEU A 50 4.20 -6.73 16.59
N GLU A 51 3.08 -6.02 16.52
CA GLU A 51 1.81 -6.59 16.09
C GLU A 51 1.72 -6.78 14.57
N GLY A 52 2.52 -6.03 13.81
CA GLY A 52 2.60 -6.09 12.35
C GLY A 52 3.41 -7.30 11.89
N ASN A 53 3.05 -7.86 10.74
CA ASN A 53 3.80 -8.94 10.10
C ASN A 53 4.74 -8.38 9.03
N PRO A 54 6.07 -8.33 9.23
CA PRO A 54 6.97 -7.71 8.27
C PRO A 54 6.86 -8.25 6.84
N ALA A 55 6.54 -9.54 6.68
CA ALA A 55 6.36 -10.16 5.37
C ALA A 55 5.07 -9.70 4.64
N ILE A 56 4.13 -9.11 5.37
CA ILE A 56 2.83 -8.65 4.86
C ILE A 56 2.75 -7.11 4.88
N THR A 57 3.04 -6.51 6.02
CA THR A 57 2.86 -5.09 6.27
C THR A 57 4.10 -4.27 5.89
N GLY A 58 5.27 -4.90 5.79
CA GLY A 58 6.54 -4.22 5.47
C GLY A 58 7.08 -3.33 6.60
N GLU A 59 6.51 -3.43 7.80
CA GLU A 59 6.92 -2.70 9.00
C GLU A 59 7.57 -3.66 9.99
N ILE A 60 8.68 -3.22 10.60
CA ILE A 60 9.37 -3.96 11.67
C ILE A 60 8.77 -3.60 13.03
N PHE A 61 8.30 -2.36 13.18
CA PHE A 61 7.64 -1.85 14.38
C PHE A 61 6.33 -1.18 14.01
N THR A 62 5.28 -1.44 14.77
CA THR A 62 4.02 -0.69 14.67
C THR A 62 4.12 0.62 15.47
N ASP A 63 3.19 1.54 15.24
CA ASP A 63 3.04 2.78 16.01
C ASP A 63 2.88 2.56 17.52
N ASN A 64 2.56 1.33 17.94
CA ASN A 64 2.46 0.97 19.34
C ASN A 64 3.80 0.73 20.03
N SER A 65 4.89 0.65 19.27
CA SER A 65 6.25 0.41 19.76
C SER A 65 6.74 1.54 20.65
N ALA A 66 7.52 1.18 21.67
CA ALA A 66 8.22 2.16 22.50
C ALA A 66 9.18 3.05 21.68
N TYR A 67 9.72 2.53 20.57
CA TYR A 67 10.55 3.31 19.64
C TYR A 67 9.78 4.44 18.95
N ILE A 68 8.45 4.31 18.83
CA ILE A 68 7.57 5.29 18.17
C ILE A 68 6.84 6.15 19.21
N LYS A 69 6.26 5.52 20.25
CA LYS A 69 5.52 6.21 21.32
C LYS A 69 6.38 7.18 22.14
N ASN A 70 7.67 6.86 22.32
CA ASN A 70 8.60 7.69 23.10
C ASN A 70 9.49 8.57 22.22
N ILE A 71 9.06 8.88 20.98
CA ILE A 71 9.70 9.91 20.16
C ILE A 71 9.40 11.28 20.80
N ASN A 72 10.16 11.58 21.86
CA ASN A 72 10.39 12.93 22.34
C ASN A 72 11.83 13.27 21.98
N ILE A 73 12.13 13.20 20.68
CA ILE A 73 13.48 13.48 20.18
C ILE A 73 13.72 14.99 20.36
N LYS A 74 14.49 15.35 21.39
CA LYS A 74 15.25 16.60 21.35
C LYS A 74 16.24 16.44 20.20
N LEU A 75 15.87 16.93 19.04
CA LEU A 75 16.74 16.99 17.87
C LEU A 75 18.00 17.73 18.31
N ASP A 76 19.17 17.14 18.10
CA ASP A 76 20.42 17.86 18.27
C ASP A 76 20.43 19.10 17.35
N SER A 77 21.27 20.08 17.66
CA SER A 77 21.25 21.36 16.95
C SER A 77 21.50 21.22 15.44
N GLN A 78 22.26 20.22 15.01
CA GLN A 78 22.56 19.97 13.61
C GLN A 78 21.35 19.36 12.91
N THR A 79 20.73 18.35 13.51
CA THR A 79 19.50 17.74 13.01
C THR A 79 18.34 18.73 13.00
N ALA A 80 18.15 19.51 14.06
CA ALA A 80 17.12 20.56 14.12
C ALA A 80 17.33 21.63 13.02
N LYS A 81 18.58 22.03 12.75
CA LYS A 81 18.93 22.95 11.67
C LYS A 81 18.67 22.32 10.30
N ALA A 82 19.01 21.05 10.10
CA ALA A 82 18.72 20.33 8.86
C ALA A 82 17.20 20.24 8.62
N TYR A 83 16.40 19.90 9.63
CA TYR A 83 14.94 19.91 9.56
C TYR A 83 14.39 21.31 9.24
N LYS A 84 14.89 22.35 9.88
CA LYS A 84 14.45 23.74 9.63
C LYS A 84 14.82 24.20 8.22
N ASN A 85 16.01 23.85 7.73
CA ASN A 85 16.45 24.13 6.36
C ASN A 85 15.58 23.36 5.35
N LEU A 86 15.29 22.09 5.61
CA LEU A 86 14.40 21.29 4.77
C LEU A 86 12.99 21.86 4.74
N GLN A 87 12.44 22.26 5.89
CA GLN A 87 11.16 22.95 5.98
C GLN A 87 11.18 24.24 5.16
N THR A 88 12.25 25.04 5.27
CA THR A 88 12.41 26.28 4.51
C THR A 88 12.49 26.04 3.01
N LEU A 89 13.23 25.02 2.57
CA LEU A 89 13.29 24.60 1.17
C LEU A 89 11.92 24.14 0.67
N ILE A 90 11.19 23.34 1.45
CA ILE A 90 9.82 22.88 1.12
C ILE A 90 8.83 24.05 1.06
N SER A 91 8.99 25.04 1.95
CA SER A 91 8.17 26.25 2.01
C SER A 91 8.46 27.21 0.86
N ASN A 92 9.70 27.27 0.39
CA ASN A 92 10.11 28.11 -0.75
C ASN A 92 9.97 27.39 -2.10
N ASP A 93 9.68 26.10 -2.09
CA ASP A 93 9.42 25.33 -3.30
C ASP A 93 8.04 25.71 -3.88
N ASN A 94 8.10 26.53 -4.92
CA ASN A 94 6.95 27.00 -5.69
C ASN A 94 6.57 26.06 -6.85
N SER A 95 7.20 24.88 -6.95
CA SER A 95 6.82 23.91 -7.97
C SER A 95 5.40 23.41 -7.76
N LYS A 96 4.69 23.15 -8.86
CA LYS A 96 3.33 22.59 -8.82
C LYS A 96 3.31 21.17 -8.21
N TRP A 97 4.42 20.45 -8.29
CA TRP A 97 4.53 19.02 -8.01
C TRP A 97 5.49 18.75 -6.87
N ARG A 98 5.06 17.95 -5.89
CA ARG A 98 5.93 17.41 -4.86
C ARG A 98 6.29 15.97 -5.21
N VAL A 99 7.58 15.62 -5.23
CA VAL A 99 8.02 14.23 -5.34
C VAL A 99 7.80 13.55 -3.98
N ASP A 100 6.89 12.58 -3.94
CA ASP A 100 6.55 11.85 -2.71
C ASP A 100 7.28 10.51 -2.61
N TYR A 101 7.60 9.90 -3.75
CA TYR A 101 8.25 8.61 -3.80
C TYR A 101 9.08 8.46 -5.08
N TYR A 102 10.22 7.81 -4.95
CA TYR A 102 11.09 7.39 -6.05
C TYR A 102 11.75 6.07 -5.68
N THR A 103 11.86 5.14 -6.63
CA THR A 103 12.43 3.82 -6.43
C THR A 103 13.50 3.51 -7.48
N ASP A 104 14.40 2.57 -7.14
CA ASP A 104 15.51 2.19 -8.02
C ASP A 104 15.04 1.50 -9.31
N ASN A 105 13.84 0.92 -9.33
CA ASN A 105 13.19 0.37 -10.52
C ASN A 105 12.43 1.42 -11.36
N GLU A 106 12.86 2.69 -11.28
CA GLU A 106 12.31 3.86 -12.00
C GLU A 106 10.85 4.23 -11.66
N GLY A 107 10.26 3.60 -10.64
CA GLY A 107 8.96 3.96 -10.13
C GLY A 107 8.96 5.34 -9.46
N MET A 108 7.91 6.11 -9.69
CA MET A 108 7.83 7.49 -9.19
C MET A 108 6.41 7.87 -8.83
N LEU A 109 6.25 8.61 -7.73
CA LEU A 109 5.02 9.28 -7.36
C LEU A 109 5.26 10.78 -7.20
N VAL A 110 4.61 11.56 -8.05
CA VAL A 110 4.51 13.01 -7.89
C VAL A 110 3.08 13.40 -7.56
N THR A 111 2.92 14.24 -6.54
CA THR A 111 1.61 14.70 -6.07
C THR A 111 1.47 16.19 -6.30
N ASN A 112 0.35 16.61 -6.89
CA ASN A 112 0.01 18.01 -7.05
C ASN A 112 -0.18 18.67 -5.67
N ARG A 113 0.47 19.82 -5.44
CA ARG A 113 0.37 20.55 -4.17
C ARG A 113 -1.06 20.97 -3.81
N ASN A 114 -1.92 21.23 -4.79
CA ASN A 114 -3.33 21.51 -4.53
C ASN A 114 -4.07 20.29 -3.98
N ARG A 115 -3.72 19.07 -4.44
CA ARG A 115 -4.30 17.83 -3.89
C ARG A 115 -3.92 17.60 -2.43
N ILE A 116 -2.71 18.01 -2.04
CA ILE A 116 -2.27 18.00 -0.64
C ILE A 116 -3.08 19.01 0.19
N LYS A 117 -3.26 20.23 -0.31
CA LYS A 117 -4.11 21.24 0.36
C LYS A 117 -5.57 20.79 0.51
N GLU A 118 -6.14 20.12 -0.51
CA GLU A 118 -7.49 19.53 -0.43
C GLU A 118 -7.60 18.55 0.75
N SER A 119 -6.55 17.77 1.02
CA SER A 119 -6.51 16.81 2.13
C SER A 119 -6.54 17.45 3.53
N GLU A 120 -6.21 18.73 3.64
CA GLU A 120 -6.16 19.47 4.90
C GLU A 120 -7.52 20.08 5.28
N ILE A 121 -8.49 20.08 4.37
CA ILE A 121 -9.81 20.72 4.55
C ILE A 121 -10.60 20.03 5.67
N ASN A 122 -10.70 18.71 5.65
CA ASN A 122 -11.46 17.95 6.63
C ASN A 122 -11.03 16.47 6.68
N LYS A 123 -11.57 15.73 7.65
CA LYS A 123 -11.26 14.31 7.86
C LYS A 123 -11.64 13.44 6.66
N GLN A 124 -12.74 13.74 5.97
CA GLN A 124 -13.17 12.97 4.79
C GLN A 124 -12.18 13.13 3.63
N GLU A 125 -11.78 14.37 3.30
CA GLU A 125 -10.80 14.65 2.25
C GLU A 125 -9.43 14.07 2.59
N ARG A 126 -9.03 14.15 3.87
CA ARG A 126 -7.81 13.49 4.34
C ARG A 126 -7.85 11.98 4.15
N ALA A 127 -8.97 11.33 4.49
CA ALA A 127 -9.13 9.89 4.32
C ALA A 127 -9.14 9.49 2.82
N LYS A 128 -9.80 10.29 1.97
CA LYS A 128 -9.79 10.12 0.52
C LYS A 128 -8.36 10.21 -0.01
N PHE A 129 -7.64 11.28 0.34
CA PHE A 129 -6.25 11.50 -0.04
C PHE A 129 -5.36 10.34 0.38
N SER A 130 -5.39 9.94 1.66
CA SER A 130 -4.53 8.87 2.18
C SER A 130 -4.78 7.54 1.48
N LYS A 131 -6.04 7.22 1.18
CA LYS A 131 -6.41 5.99 0.45
C LYS A 131 -5.84 6.00 -0.97
N GLU A 132 -6.10 7.07 -1.72
CA GLU A 132 -5.63 7.21 -3.11
C GLU A 132 -4.11 7.29 -3.18
N HIS A 133 -3.48 8.06 -2.30
CA HIS A 133 -2.02 8.18 -2.20
C HIS A 133 -1.35 6.83 -1.89
N SER A 134 -1.94 6.02 -1.01
CA SER A 134 -1.46 4.66 -0.72
C SER A 134 -1.51 3.75 -1.95
N MET A 135 -2.56 3.85 -2.77
CA MET A 135 -2.65 3.12 -4.03
C MET A 135 -1.54 3.61 -4.99
N CYS A 136 -1.40 4.92 -5.17
CA CYS A 136 -0.34 5.52 -6.00
C CYS A 136 1.06 5.06 -5.60
N ARG A 137 1.35 5.02 -4.29
CA ARG A 137 2.62 4.54 -3.77
C ARG A 137 2.85 3.07 -4.14
N THR A 138 1.81 2.24 -4.05
CA THR A 138 1.90 0.82 -4.44
C THR A 138 2.24 0.68 -5.92
N LEU A 139 1.59 1.46 -6.79
CA LEU A 139 1.90 1.49 -8.21
C LEU A 139 3.36 1.92 -8.48
N ALA A 140 3.82 2.98 -7.80
CA ALA A 140 5.21 3.44 -7.91
C ALA A 140 6.22 2.38 -7.45
N VAL A 141 5.98 1.68 -6.33
CA VAL A 141 6.83 0.57 -5.89
C VAL A 141 6.93 -0.53 -6.95
N ASN A 142 5.86 -0.76 -7.71
CA ASN A 142 5.82 -1.72 -8.81
C ASN A 142 6.43 -1.17 -10.12
N GLY A 143 7.16 -0.03 -10.08
CA GLY A 143 7.93 0.50 -11.20
C GLY A 143 7.18 1.48 -12.10
N HIS A 144 5.98 1.92 -11.71
CA HIS A 144 5.17 2.83 -12.53
C HIS A 144 5.40 4.30 -12.19
N LYS A 145 5.18 5.17 -13.19
CA LYS A 145 5.25 6.63 -13.05
C LYS A 145 3.85 7.18 -12.83
N ILE A 146 3.62 7.72 -11.64
CA ILE A 146 2.31 8.14 -11.17
C ILE A 146 2.28 9.65 -10.93
N GLU A 147 1.37 10.33 -11.63
CA GLU A 147 1.04 11.73 -11.35
C GLU A 147 -0.32 11.81 -10.65
N TYR A 148 -0.30 12.13 -9.35
CA TYR A 148 -1.51 12.28 -8.56
C TYR A 148 -1.99 13.73 -8.59
N ARG A 149 -3.10 13.98 -9.29
CA ARG A 149 -3.54 15.33 -9.66
C ARG A 149 -4.57 15.91 -8.69
N GLU A 150 -4.88 17.19 -8.88
CA GLU A 150 -5.97 17.89 -8.18
C GLU A 150 -7.34 17.42 -8.70
N THR A 151 -8.37 17.51 -7.86
CA THR A 151 -9.71 17.06 -8.27
C THR A 151 -10.32 18.09 -9.23
N THR A 152 -10.65 17.69 -10.46
CA THR A 152 -11.40 18.55 -11.39
C THR A 152 -12.74 17.92 -11.75
N GLN A 153 -13.74 18.74 -12.10
CA GLN A 153 -15.09 18.26 -12.36
C GLN A 153 -15.08 17.31 -13.57
N GLY A 154 -15.44 16.04 -13.35
CA GLY A 154 -15.46 15.01 -14.40
C GLY A 154 -14.11 14.37 -14.69
N SER A 155 -13.09 14.54 -13.83
CA SER A 155 -11.78 13.92 -14.04
C SER A 155 -11.59 12.60 -13.31
N PHE A 156 -10.71 11.80 -13.91
CA PHE A 156 -10.01 10.67 -13.34
C PHE A 156 -8.96 11.12 -12.31
N ASP A 157 -8.47 10.20 -11.47
CA ASP A 157 -7.66 10.53 -10.29
C ASP A 157 -6.18 10.79 -10.60
N ILE A 158 -5.60 10.01 -11.53
CA ILE A 158 -4.15 9.99 -11.76
C ILE A 158 -3.80 9.91 -13.25
N PHE A 159 -2.55 10.22 -13.58
CA PHE A 159 -1.92 9.67 -14.77
C PHE A 159 -1.05 8.49 -14.36
N PHE A 160 -1.35 7.33 -14.92
CA PHE A 160 -0.58 6.09 -14.80
C PHE A 160 0.26 5.96 -16.06
N ASP A 161 1.58 6.07 -15.96
CA ASP A 161 2.52 6.03 -17.10
C ASP A 161 2.10 6.97 -18.25
N GLY A 162 1.61 8.16 -17.88
CA GLY A 162 1.12 9.16 -18.84
C GLY A 162 -0.29 8.91 -19.40
N VAL A 163 -1.00 7.88 -18.92
CA VAL A 163 -2.36 7.55 -19.33
C VAL A 163 -3.36 7.89 -18.22
N PRO A 164 -4.46 8.61 -18.54
CA PRO A 164 -5.56 8.86 -17.60
C PRO A 164 -6.10 7.60 -16.92
N ALA A 165 -6.06 7.56 -15.59
CA ALA A 165 -6.53 6.42 -14.82
C ALA A 165 -7.35 6.79 -13.58
N GLU A 166 -8.33 5.94 -13.29
CA GLU A 166 -9.21 6.05 -12.12
C GLU A 166 -8.85 4.99 -11.08
N LEU A 167 -8.77 5.37 -9.81
CA LEU A 167 -8.47 4.50 -8.69
C LEU A 167 -9.75 3.99 -8.02
N LYS A 168 -9.88 2.67 -7.86
CA LYS A 168 -11.02 2.04 -7.19
C LYS A 168 -10.54 1.06 -6.13
N LYS A 169 -10.81 1.36 -4.86
CA LYS A 169 -10.63 0.40 -3.75
C LYS A 169 -11.95 -0.30 -3.45
N LEU A 170 -11.98 -1.63 -3.52
CA LEU A 170 -13.19 -2.44 -3.35
C LEU A 170 -12.97 -3.57 -2.34
N SER A 171 -14.00 -3.83 -1.53
CA SER A 171 -14.02 -4.94 -0.57
C SER A 171 -14.80 -6.17 -1.08
N SER A 172 -15.43 -6.08 -2.26
CA SER A 172 -16.28 -7.14 -2.82
C SER A 172 -16.38 -7.07 -4.36
N HIS A 173 -16.57 -8.23 -4.98
CA HIS A 173 -16.79 -8.43 -6.41
C HIS A 173 -18.00 -7.68 -7.00
N ASN A 174 -19.07 -7.47 -6.21
CA ASN A 174 -20.37 -6.96 -6.69
C ASN A 174 -20.30 -5.67 -7.52
N ASN A 175 -19.30 -4.82 -7.26
CA ASN A 175 -19.19 -3.50 -7.86
C ASN A 175 -18.11 -3.42 -8.95
N VAL A 176 -17.33 -4.48 -9.19
CA VAL A 176 -16.14 -4.44 -10.08
C VAL A 176 -16.50 -3.93 -11.48
N ILE A 177 -17.43 -4.60 -12.15
CA ILE A 177 -17.87 -4.23 -13.51
C ILE A 177 -18.50 -2.84 -13.54
N ARG A 178 -19.30 -2.49 -12.53
CA ARG A 178 -19.99 -1.21 -12.46
C ARG A 178 -18.99 -0.06 -12.34
N GLU A 179 -18.02 -0.18 -11.44
CA GLU A 179 -17.01 0.86 -11.24
C GLU A 179 -16.07 0.98 -12.44
N ALA A 180 -15.71 -0.13 -13.10
CA ALA A 180 -14.95 -0.09 -14.36
C ALA A 180 -15.70 0.68 -15.45
N LYS A 181 -16.99 0.39 -15.65
CA LYS A 181 -17.85 1.12 -16.59
C LYS A 181 -17.91 2.61 -16.27
N LYS A 182 -18.10 2.96 -15.00
CA LYS A 182 -18.17 4.35 -14.54
C LYS A 182 -16.86 5.09 -14.80
N ALA A 183 -15.73 4.47 -14.47
CA ALA A 183 -14.41 5.04 -14.68
C ALA A 183 -14.20 5.45 -16.15
N ILE A 184 -14.44 4.50 -17.06
CA ILE A 184 -14.18 4.71 -18.49
C ILE A 184 -15.25 5.62 -19.15
N ASN A 185 -16.53 5.33 -18.93
CA ASN A 185 -17.60 5.97 -19.68
C ASN A 185 -18.02 7.34 -19.11
N ASN A 186 -17.81 7.57 -17.81
CA ASN A 186 -18.32 8.76 -17.14
C ASN A 186 -17.21 9.66 -16.59
N GLN A 187 -16.05 9.11 -16.26
CA GLN A 187 -14.94 9.86 -15.63
C GLN A 187 -13.78 10.13 -16.61
N GLY A 188 -13.92 9.71 -17.87
CA GLY A 188 -12.93 9.97 -18.93
C GLY A 188 -11.59 9.26 -18.73
N ALA A 189 -11.51 8.30 -17.80
CA ALA A 189 -10.33 7.47 -17.63
C ALA A 189 -10.18 6.52 -18.82
N LYS A 190 -8.93 6.19 -19.16
CA LYS A 190 -8.62 5.11 -20.12
C LYS A 190 -8.25 3.81 -19.41
N ILE A 191 -7.73 3.93 -18.20
CA ILE A 191 -7.33 2.81 -17.33
C ILE A 191 -8.17 2.85 -16.06
N VAL A 192 -8.61 1.69 -15.58
CA VAL A 192 -9.10 1.54 -14.20
C VAL A 192 -8.11 0.72 -13.38
N VAL A 193 -7.76 1.22 -12.20
CA VAL A 193 -6.87 0.53 -11.26
C VAL A 193 -7.66 0.10 -10.04
N PHE A 194 -7.68 -1.20 -9.77
CA PHE A 194 -8.34 -1.77 -8.61
C PHE A 194 -7.38 -2.12 -7.47
N GLU A 195 -7.71 -1.70 -6.26
CA GLU A 195 -7.19 -2.31 -5.04
C GLU A 195 -8.30 -3.14 -4.40
N PHE A 196 -8.02 -4.41 -4.10
CA PHE A 196 -8.97 -5.30 -3.45
C PHE A 196 -8.55 -5.61 -2.01
N ASP A 197 -9.46 -5.38 -1.05
CA ASP A 197 -9.17 -5.65 0.37
C ASP A 197 -8.91 -7.13 0.66
N LYS A 198 -9.56 -8.01 -0.11
CA LYS A 198 -9.49 -9.46 0.05
C LYS A 198 -9.37 -10.13 -1.30
N GLU A 199 -8.63 -11.22 -1.34
CA GLU A 199 -8.56 -12.10 -2.49
C GLU A 199 -9.64 -13.17 -2.40
N THR A 200 -10.47 -13.29 -3.43
CA THR A 200 -11.54 -14.28 -3.51
C THR A 200 -11.71 -14.77 -4.94
N GLN A 201 -12.17 -16.01 -5.11
CA GLN A 201 -12.45 -16.56 -6.44
C GLN A 201 -13.40 -15.69 -7.26
N LYS A 202 -14.44 -15.14 -6.63
CA LYS A 202 -15.41 -14.26 -7.32
C LYS A 202 -14.79 -12.96 -7.84
N ILE A 203 -13.77 -12.42 -7.16
CA ILE A 203 -13.03 -11.26 -7.67
C ILE A 203 -12.21 -11.64 -8.89
N HIS A 204 -11.56 -12.81 -8.88
CA HIS A 204 -10.84 -13.33 -10.04
C HIS A 204 -11.77 -13.58 -11.24
N ASP A 205 -12.98 -14.07 -10.99
CA ASP A 205 -14.00 -14.25 -12.02
C ASP A 205 -14.41 -12.90 -12.64
N GLU A 206 -14.60 -11.86 -11.83
CA GLU A 206 -14.92 -10.51 -12.33
C GLU A 206 -13.76 -9.84 -13.06
N ILE A 207 -12.51 -10.03 -12.60
CA ILE A 207 -11.32 -9.59 -13.33
C ILE A 207 -11.29 -10.25 -14.69
N THR A 208 -11.52 -11.57 -14.77
CA THR A 208 -11.59 -12.31 -16.03
C THR A 208 -12.69 -11.78 -16.95
N ASN A 209 -13.83 -11.38 -16.39
CA ASN A 209 -14.91 -10.74 -17.16
C ASN A 209 -14.48 -9.38 -17.72
N LEU A 210 -13.77 -8.56 -16.95
CA LEU A 210 -13.21 -7.31 -17.44
C LEU A 210 -12.24 -7.53 -18.61
N LYS A 211 -11.38 -8.55 -18.54
CA LYS A 211 -10.48 -8.94 -19.65
C LYS A 211 -11.25 -9.27 -20.92
N LYS A 212 -12.31 -10.10 -20.80
CA LYS A 212 -13.18 -10.48 -21.93
C LYS A 212 -13.90 -9.28 -22.55
N LEU A 213 -14.22 -8.28 -21.74
CA LEU A 213 -14.83 -7.03 -22.17
C LEU A 213 -13.81 -6.01 -22.72
N ASN A 214 -12.53 -6.38 -22.78
CA ASN A 214 -11.44 -5.54 -23.30
C ASN A 214 -11.28 -4.22 -22.53
N TYR A 215 -11.52 -4.23 -21.22
CA TYR A 215 -11.18 -3.10 -20.36
C TYR A 215 -9.68 -3.06 -20.13
N GLU A 216 -9.06 -1.90 -20.37
CA GLU A 216 -7.69 -1.68 -19.95
C GLU A 216 -7.65 -1.33 -18.47
N GLY A 217 -6.89 -2.10 -17.70
CA GLY A 217 -6.84 -1.91 -16.26
C GLY A 217 -5.73 -2.68 -15.57
N TYR A 218 -5.56 -2.34 -14.30
CA TYR A 218 -4.61 -2.99 -13.40
C TYR A 218 -5.32 -3.33 -12.09
N TYR A 219 -4.82 -4.32 -11.37
CA TYR A 219 -5.32 -4.64 -10.04
C TYR A 219 -4.20 -5.10 -9.12
N PHE A 220 -4.43 -4.99 -7.82
CA PHE A 220 -3.64 -5.63 -6.78
C PHE A 220 -4.49 -5.91 -5.55
N PHE A 221 -4.03 -6.83 -4.71
CA PHE A 221 -4.65 -7.11 -3.42
C PHE A 221 -3.92 -6.36 -2.32
N SER A 222 -4.66 -5.78 -1.35
CA SER A 222 -4.11 -5.02 -0.22
C SER A 222 -3.04 -5.80 0.56
N LEU A 223 -3.17 -7.13 0.61
CA LEU A 223 -2.26 -8.04 1.32
C LEU A 223 -0.90 -8.18 0.62
N HIS A 224 -0.89 -8.30 -0.71
CA HIS A 224 0.30 -8.65 -1.47
C HIS A 224 0.92 -7.47 -2.22
N LYS A 225 0.13 -6.44 -2.54
CA LYS A 225 0.56 -5.21 -3.22
C LYS A 225 1.33 -5.45 -4.54
N ASN A 226 1.13 -6.62 -5.16
CA ASN A 226 1.66 -6.96 -6.47
C ASN A 226 0.68 -6.50 -7.55
N VAL A 227 1.13 -5.57 -8.39
CA VAL A 227 0.31 -4.97 -9.45
C VAL A 227 0.30 -5.87 -10.68
N GLN A 228 -0.89 -6.26 -11.11
CA GLN A 228 -1.13 -7.14 -12.25
C GLN A 228 -2.02 -6.45 -13.27
N ARG A 229 -1.83 -6.79 -14.55
CA ARG A 229 -2.68 -6.29 -15.63
C ARG A 229 -3.99 -7.10 -15.67
N ILE A 230 -5.10 -6.38 -15.87
CA ILE A 230 -6.38 -6.95 -16.30
C ILE A 230 -6.18 -7.30 -17.77
#